data_AF-A0A844BMM4-F1
#
_entry.id   AF-A0A844BMM4-F1
#
_cell.length_a   1.000
_cell.length_b   1.000
_cell.length_c   1.000
_cell.angle_alpha   90.00
_cell.angle_beta   90.00
_cell.angle_gamma   90.00
#
_symmetry.space_group_name_H-M   'P 1'
#
loop_
_entity.id
_entity.type
_entity.pdbx_description
1 polymer ?
#
loop_
_entity_poly.entity_id
_entity_poly.type
_entity_poly.pdbx_seq_one_letter_code
_entity_poly.pdbx_strand_id
1 'polypeptide(L)' 'MPTGRLRLIVTFEASGLVEMAWHLYKWGDAVEVIEPAALREMVAGFQNGRITVLP' A
#
# COMPACT_ATOMS: atom_id res chain seq x y z
N MET A 1 8.01 1.43 28.15
CA MET A 1 7.32 2.28 27.17
C MET A 1 6.82 1.40 26.04
N PRO A 2 5.50 1.21 25.85
CA PRO A 2 5.03 0.38 24.75
C PRO A 2 5.10 1.21 23.46
N THR A 3 5.98 0.86 22.53
CA THR A 3 5.90 1.36 21.14
C THR A 3 4.89 0.53 20.36
N GLY A 4 3.62 0.56 20.77
CA GLY A 4 2.57 -0.24 20.14
C GLY A 4 2.11 0.36 18.82
N ARG A 5 2.80 0.08 17.71
CA ARG A 5 2.30 0.43 16.38
C ARG A 5 1.12 -0.48 16.05
N LEU A 6 -0.08 0.08 15.93
CA LEU A 6 -1.28 -0.64 15.50
C LEU A 6 -1.22 -0.88 13.98
N ARG A 7 -1.53 -2.11 13.54
CA ARG A 7 -1.69 -2.48 12.13
C ARG A 7 -3.06 -3.13 11.91
N LEU A 8 -3.62 -2.92 10.73
CA LEU A 8 -4.86 -3.56 10.27
C LEU A 8 -4.57 -4.31 8.98
N ILE A 9 -5.05 -5.55 8.87
CA ILE A 9 -5.05 -6.30 7.61
C ILE A 9 -6.42 -6.12 6.96
N VAL A 10 -6.42 -5.72 5.69
CA VAL A 10 -7.61 -5.52 4.87
C VAL A 10 -7.44 -6.24 3.54
N THR A 11 -8.55 -6.68 2.96
CA THR A 11 -8.60 -7.26 1.61
C THR A 11 -9.45 -6.36 0.73
N PHE A 12 -9.00 -6.13 -0.50
CA PHE A 12 -9.70 -5.34 -1.50
C PHE A 12 -9.95 -6.17 -2.74
N GLU A 13 -10.99 -5.83 -3.48
CA GLU A 13 -11.25 -6.33 -4.82
C GLU A 13 -11.03 -5.22 -5.84
N ALA A 14 -10.42 -5.56 -6.97
CA ALA A 14 -10.25 -4.68 -8.12
C ALA A 14 -10.38 -5.50 -9.40
N SER A 15 -10.64 -4.82 -10.52
CA SER A 15 -10.74 -5.43 -11.84
C SER A 15 -9.39 -5.94 -12.36
N GLY A 16 -8.27 -5.64 -11.67
CA GLY A 16 -6.96 -6.23 -11.96
C GLY A 16 -5.81 -5.64 -11.15
N LEU A 17 -4.62 -6.24 -11.30
CA LEU A 17 -3.41 -5.83 -10.55
C LEU A 17 -2.95 -4.41 -10.91
N VAL A 18 -3.05 -4.03 -12.18
CA VAL A 18 -2.65 -2.69 -12.64
C VAL A 18 -3.51 -1.63 -11.98
N GLU A 19 -4.83 -1.78 -12.01
CA GLU A 19 -5.77 -0.86 -11.33
C GLU A 19 -5.42 -0.71 -9.85
N MET A 20 -5.23 -1.82 -9.14
CA MET A 20 -4.84 -1.78 -7.73
C MET A 20 -3.49 -1.06 -7.52
N ALA A 21 -2.49 -1.32 -8.36
CA ALA A 21 -1.19 -0.63 -8.27
C ALA A 21 -1.33 0.90 -8.40
N TRP A 22 -2.20 1.40 -9.30
CA TRP A 22 -2.50 2.84 -9.42
C TRP A 22 -3.09 3.43 -8.14
N HIS A 23 -3.94 2.69 -7.43
CA HIS A 23 -4.48 3.12 -6.14
C HIS A 23 -3.39 3.14 -5.06
N LEU A 24 -2.60 2.07 -4.95
CA LEU A 24 -1.53 1.94 -3.96
C LEU A 24 -0.44 2.99 -4.13
N TYR A 25 -0.15 3.40 -5.38
CA TYR A 25 0.80 4.48 -5.65
C TYR A 25 0.45 5.79 -4.92
N LYS A 26 -0.85 6.09 -4.77
CA LYS A 26 -1.32 7.29 -4.06
C LYS A 26 -1.15 7.20 -2.55
N TRP A 27 -1.14 5.98 -2.01
CA TRP A 27 -1.02 5.73 -0.57
C TRP A 27 0.43 5.67 -0.09
N GLY A 28 1.39 5.54 -1.01
CA GLY A 28 2.82 5.58 -0.69
C GLY A 28 3.20 4.52 0.34
N ASP A 29 3.92 4.93 1.38
CA ASP A 29 4.43 4.06 2.45
C ASP A 29 3.42 3.75 3.56
N ALA A 30 2.17 4.22 3.43
CA ALA A 30 1.11 3.93 4.40
C ALA A 30 0.62 2.48 4.36
N VAL A 31 0.93 1.74 3.27
CA VAL A 31 0.43 0.38 3.03
C VAL A 31 1.53 -0.57 2.59
N GLU A 32 1.39 -1.83 3.01
CA GLU A 32 2.24 -2.96 2.63
C GLU A 32 1.38 -4.00 1.91
N VAL A 33 1.80 -4.45 0.72
CA VAL A 33 1.10 -5.50 -0.02
C VAL A 33 1.53 -6.88 0.50
N ILE A 34 0.61 -7.58 1.15
CA ILE A 34 0.83 -8.95 1.63
C ILE A 34 0.71 -9.94 0.47
N GLU A 35 -0.34 -9.81 -0.34
CA GLU A 35 -0.65 -10.65 -1.49
C GLU A 35 -1.49 -9.89 -2.52
N PRO A 36 -1.51 -10.32 -3.80
CA PRO A 36 -0.67 -11.35 -4.40
C PRO A 36 0.78 -10.87 -4.61
N ALA A 37 1.73 -11.81 -4.72
CA ALA A 37 3.16 -11.51 -4.92
C ALA A 37 3.42 -10.63 -6.14
N ALA A 38 2.73 -10.89 -7.26
CA ALA A 38 2.84 -10.09 -8.48
C ALA A 38 2.51 -8.61 -8.24
N LEU A 39 1.48 -8.31 -7.43
CA LEU A 39 1.15 -6.92 -7.09
C LEU A 39 2.25 -6.27 -6.23
N ARG A 40 2.79 -7.01 -5.26
CA ARG A 40 3.90 -6.54 -4.43
C ARG A 40 5.12 -6.21 -5.27
N GLU A 41 5.47 -7.06 -6.23
CA GLU A 41 6.57 -6.82 -7.17
C GLU A 41 6.31 -5.60 -8.07
N MET A 42 5.08 -5.43 -8.54
CA MET A 42 4.69 -4.26 -9.36
C MET A 42 4.87 -2.92 -8.62
N VAL A 43 4.63 -2.88 -7.31
CA VAL A 43 4.73 -1.64 -6.52
C VAL A 43 6.10 -1.46 -5.83
N ALA A 44 6.99 -2.44 -5.95
CA ALA A 44 8.32 -2.38 -5.36
C ALA A 44 9.11 -1.19 -5.94
N GLY A 45 9.51 -0.26 -5.08
CA GLY A 45 10.29 0.93 -5.47
C GLY A 45 9.47 2.13 -5.97
N PHE A 46 8.15 2.00 -6.14
CA PHE A 46 7.25 3.10 -6.57
C PHE A 46 6.39 3.66 -5.44
N GLN A 47 6.64 3.28 -4.18
CA GLN A 47 5.95 3.90 -3.06
C GLN A 47 6.40 5.35 -2.94
N ASN A 48 5.52 6.27 -3.35
CA ASN A 48 5.79 7.69 -3.32
C ASN A 48 6.12 8.10 -1.88
N GLY A 49 7.37 8.49 -1.64
CA GLY A 49 7.86 8.87 -0.32
C GLY A 49 7.02 10.02 0.22
N ARG A 50 6.20 9.74 1.23
CA ARG A 50 5.37 10.69 1.99
C ARG A 50 4.64 11.73 1.12
N ILE A 51 3.55 11.33 0.48
CA ILE A 51 2.45 12.30 0.31
C ILE A 51 1.83 12.49 1.70
N THR A 52 2.25 13.55 2.40
CA THR A 52 1.58 13.95 3.63
C THR A 52 0.31 14.70 3.21
N VAL A 53 -0.83 13.99 3.19
CA VAL A 53 -2.13 14.67 3.09
C VAL A 53 -2.38 15.30 4.46
N LEU A 54 -2.07 16.59 4.57
CA LEU A 54 -2.48 17.42 5.70
C LEU A 54 -4.00 17.66 5.61
N PRO A 55 -4.70 17.78 6.76
CA PRO A 55 -6.14 18.07 6.78
C PRO A 55 -6.48 19.40 6.09
#